data_AF-A0A4Q4CT39-F1
#
_entry.id   AF-A0A4Q4CT39-F1
#
_cell.length_a   1.000
_cell.length_b   1.000
_cell.length_c   1.000
_cell.angle_alpha   90.00
_cell.angle_beta   90.00
_cell.angle_gamma   90.00
#
_symmetry.space_group_name_H-M   'P 1'
#
loop_
_entity.id
_entity.type
_entity.pdbx_description
1 polymer ?
#
loop_
_entity_poly.entity_id
_entity_poly.type
_entity_poly.pdbx_seq_one_letter_code
_entity_poly.pdbx_strand_id
1 'polypeptide(L)' 'MERIAVFIDGANLYAASRSLGFDVDYKNLLAHFRQRAYLIRAYYYTALLETEEY' A
#
# COMPACT_ATOMS: atom_id res chain seq x y z
N MET A 1 0.03 -10.68 -21.82
CA MET A 1 -0.04 -10.76 -20.35
C MET A 1 -0.78 -9.55 -19.84
N GLU A 2 -1.70 -9.76 -18.90
CA GLU A 2 -2.37 -8.67 -18.19
C GLU A 2 -1.35 -7.86 -17.37
N ARG A 3 -1.55 -6.55 -17.31
CA ARG A 3 -0.66 -5.61 -16.62
C ARG A 3 -1.46 -4.92 -15.51
N ILE A 4 -0.88 -4.86 -14.31
CA ILE A 4 -1.54 -4.26 -13.14
C ILE A 4 -0.65 -3.17 -12.55
N ALA A 5 -1.27 -2.10 -12.06
CA ALA A 5 -0.64 -1.12 -11.19
C ALA A 5 -1.51 -0.91 -9.94
N VAL A 6 -0.89 -0.80 -8.77
CA VAL A 6 -1.58 -0.64 -7.48
C VAL A 6 -1.24 0.74 -6.92
N PHE A 7 -2.27 1.51 -6.55
CA PHE A 7 -2.13 2.83 -5.95
C PHE A 7 -2.94 2.83 -4.66
N ILE A 8 -2.26 2.97 -3.53
CA ILE A 8 -2.84 2.87 -2.18
C ILE A 8 -2.88 4.25 -1.56
N ASP A 9 -4.06 4.66 -1.10
CA ASP A 9 -4.21 5.77 -0.16
C ASP A 9 -3.84 5.28 1.25
N GLY A 10 -2.66 5.70 1.71
CA GLY A 10 -2.07 5.26 2.95
C GLY A 10 -2.77 5.80 4.18
N ALA A 11 -3.26 7.04 4.16
CA ALA A 11 -3.95 7.63 5.30
C ALA A 11 -5.27 6.89 5.58
N ASN A 12 -6.04 6.64 4.52
CA ASN A 12 -7.30 5.92 4.62
C ASN A 12 -7.09 4.43 4.94
N LEU A 13 -6.10 3.77 4.33
CA LEU A 13 -5.80 2.37 4.64
C LEU A 13 -5.34 2.19 6.09
N TYR A 14 -4.47 3.08 6.57
CA TYR A 14 -4.01 3.06 7.96
C TYR A 14 -5.17 3.27 8.95
N ALA A 15 -6.01 4.28 8.72
CA ALA A 15 -7.17 4.54 9.57
C ALA A 15 -8.13 3.32 9.63
N ALA A 16 -8.39 2.71 8.48
CA ALA A 16 -9.24 1.53 8.37
C ALA A 16 -8.65 0.31 9.08
N SER A 17 -7.37 0.00 8.86
CA SER A 17 -6.73 -1.18 9.47
C SER A 17 -6.64 -1.04 10.99
N ARG A 18 -6.34 0.17 11.48
CA ARG A 18 -6.38 0.50 12.91
C ARG A 18 -7.77 0.33 13.52
N SER A 19 -8.81 0.83 12.85
CA SER A 19 -10.19 0.67 13.33
C SER A 19 -10.64 -0.80 13.37
N LEU A 20 -10.11 -1.63 12.47
CA LEU A 20 -10.41 -3.06 12.38
C LEU A 20 -9.44 -3.94 13.20
N GLY A 21 -8.44 -3.34 13.85
CA GLY A 21 -7.53 -4.06 14.75
C GLY A 21 -6.51 -4.97 14.05
N PHE A 22 -6.11 -4.65 12.82
CA PHE A 22 -5.08 -5.42 12.11
C PHE A 22 -4.01 -4.54 11.48
N ASP A 23 -2.84 -5.15 11.28
CA ASP A 23 -1.73 -4.57 10.52
C ASP A 23 -1.73 -5.10 9.09
N VAL A 24 -1.44 -4.21 8.14
CA VAL A 24 -1.39 -4.59 6.72
C VAL A 24 -0.03 -5.23 6.40
N ASP A 25 -0.06 -6.48 5.96
CA ASP A 25 1.13 -7.14 5.39
C ASP A 25 1.29 -6.76 3.91
N TYR A 26 2.03 -5.69 3.67
CA TYR A 26 2.32 -5.20 2.31
C TYR A 26 3.16 -6.19 1.48
N LYS A 27 3.96 -7.07 2.11
CA LYS A 27 4.76 -8.06 1.37
C LYS A 27 3.85 -9.13 0.76
N ASN A 28 2.93 -9.66 1.56
CA ASN A 28 1.94 -10.63 1.09
C ASN A 28 0.98 -10.00 0.07
N LEU A 29 0.56 -8.73 0.28
CA LEU A 29 -0.26 -7.99 -0.69
C LEU A 29 0.46 -7.86 -2.05
N LEU A 30 1.75 -7.49 -2.04
CA LEU A 30 2.54 -7.34 -3.26
C LEU A 30 2.74 -8.69 -3.99
N ALA A 31 2.99 -9.76 -3.23
CA ALA A 31 3.12 -11.11 -3.78
C ALA A 31 1.81 -11.57 -4.46
N HIS A 32 0.66 -11.29 -3.85
CA HIS A 32 -0.65 -11.63 -4.38
C HIS A 32 -0.89 -11.05 -5.78
N PHE A 33 -0.56 -9.78 -6.01
CA PHE A 33 -0.72 -9.16 -7.34
C PHE A 33 0.29 -9.71 -8.37
N ARG A 34 1.54 -9.96 -7.95
CA ARG A 34 2.57 -10.53 -8.83
C ARG A 34 2.24 -11.96 -9.30
N GLN A 35 1.51 -12.73 -8.50
CA GLN A 35 1.08 -14.08 -8.89
C GLN A 35 -0.03 -14.08 -9.95
N ARG A 36 -0.78 -12.98 -10.09
CA ARG A 36 -1.95 -12.90 -11.00
C ARG A 36 -1.63 -12.23 -12.33
N ALA A 37 -0.72 -11.26 -12.35
CA ALA A 37 -0.40 -10.47 -13.54
C ALA A 37 0.99 -9.86 -13.47
N TYR A 38 1.41 -9.23 -14.57
CA TYR A 38 2.65 -8.45 -14.57
C TYR A 38 2.43 -7.12 -13.84
N LEU A 39 2.85 -7.07 -12.57
CA LEU A 39 2.77 -5.87 -11.74
C LEU A 39 3.81 -4.84 -12.18
N ILE A 40 3.35 -3.73 -12.73
CA ILE A 40 4.20 -2.65 -13.25
C ILE A 40 4.66 -1.73 -12.12
N ARG A 41 3.74 -1.34 -11.24
CA ARG A 41 3.98 -0.38 -10.15
C ARG A 41 3.10 -0.69 -8.94
N ALA A 42 3.62 -0.39 -7.76
CA ALA A 42 2.85 -0.32 -6.52
C ALA A 42 3.31 0.92 -5.75
N TYR A 43 2.39 1.83 -5.48
CA TYR A 43 2.68 3.07 -4.74
C TYR A 43 1.76 3.20 -3.53
N TYR A 44 2.36 3.69 -2.44
CA TYR A 44 1.67 4.01 -1.20
C TYR A 44 1.79 5.51 -0.98
N TYR A 45 0.66 6.21 -1.06
CA TYR A 45 0.60 7.66 -0.91
C TYR A 45 0.12 7.99 0.49
N THR A 46 0.97 8.61 1.29
CA THR A 46 0.57 9.13 2.60
C THR A 46 1.16 10.52 2.75
N ALA A 47 0.49 11.37 3.53
CA ALA A 47 1.15 12.55 4.05
C ALA A 47 2.33 12.07 4.89
N LEU A 48 3.53 12.49 4.51
CA LEU A 48 4.61 12.55 5.47
C LEU A 48 4.25 13.73 6.37
N LEU A 49 4.15 13.47 7.67
CA LEU A 49 4.28 14.59 8.60
C LEU A 49 5.65 15.18 8.27
N GLU A 50 5.70 16.48 7.97
CA GLU A 50 6.97 17.21 8.02
C GLU A 50 7.46 17.02 9.45
N THR A 51 8.32 16.01 9.66
CA THR A 51 9.15 15.94 10.85
C THR A 51 9.91 17.24 10.82
N GLU A 52 9.71 18.10 11.82
CA GLU A 52 10.52 19.31 12.01
C GLU A 52 11.98 18.97 11.70
N GLU A 53 12.52 19.56 10.64
CA GLU A 53 13.93 19.48 10.30
C GLU A 53 14.72 20.13 11.45
N TYR A 54 15.46 19.34 12.24
CA TYR A 54 16.93 19.38 12.38
C TYR A 54 17.45 18.40 13.45
#